data_AF-A0A452U294-F1
#
_entry.id   AF-A0A452U294-F1
#
_cell.length_a   1.000
_cell.length_b   1.000
_cell.length_c   1.000
_cell.angle_alpha   90.00
_cell.angle_beta   90.00
_cell.angle_gamma   90.00
#
_symmetry.space_group_name_H-M   'P 1'
#
loop_
_entity.id
_entity.type
_entity.pdbx_description
1 polymer ?
#
loop_
_entity_poly.entity_id
_entity_poly.type
_entity_poly.pdbx_seq_one_letter_code
_entity_poly.pdbx_strand_id
1 'polypeptide(L)'
;MAAETLNFGPEWLRALSSGGSVASPPPSPAMPKYKLADYRYGREEMLALYVKENKVPDELQDKEFAAVLQEEPLQPLALEPLTEEEPGRQRGPHQAVPTRL
;
A
#
# COMPACT_ATOMS: atom_id res chain seq x y z
N MET A 1 -26.22 -29.37 -20.12
CA MET A 1 -25.88 -28.54 -18.94
C MET A 1 -25.21 -27.28 -19.47
N ALA A 2 -25.92 -26.15 -19.49
CA ALA A 2 -25.38 -24.87 -19.94
C ALA A 2 -24.68 -24.19 -18.77
N ALA A 3 -23.45 -23.70 -18.98
CA ALA A 3 -22.68 -23.02 -17.95
C ALA A 3 -23.33 -21.68 -17.61
N GLU A 4 -23.83 -21.56 -16.38
CA GLU A 4 -24.34 -20.32 -15.81
C GLU A 4 -23.16 -19.37 -15.62
N THR A 5 -22.98 -18.42 -16.53
CA THR A 5 -21.88 -17.46 -16.47
C THR A 5 -22.13 -16.50 -15.32
N LEU A 6 -21.42 -16.70 -14.20
CA LEU A 6 -21.49 -15.84 -13.03
C LEU A 6 -21.17 -14.38 -13.42
N ASN A 7 -22.15 -13.51 -13.23
CA ASN A 7 -22.12 -12.08 -13.57
C ASN A 7 -21.25 -11.30 -12.57
N PHE A 8 -19.95 -11.57 -12.52
CA PHE A 8 -19.03 -10.81 -11.69
C PHE A 8 -18.58 -9.52 -12.38
N GLY A 9 -18.62 -8.42 -11.63
CA GLY A 9 -18.02 -7.16 -12.00
C GLY A 9 -18.94 -6.17 -12.75
N PRO A 10 -18.45 -4.91 -12.91
CA PRO A 10 -19.12 -3.85 -13.67
C PRO A 10 -19.55 -4.31 -15.07
N GLU A 11 -20.58 -3.66 -15.62
CA GLU A 11 -21.18 -4.03 -16.91
C GLU A 11 -20.18 -4.02 -18.08
N TRP A 12 -19.17 -3.13 -18.05
CA TRP A 12 -18.13 -3.08 -19.07
C TRP A 12 -17.23 -4.32 -19.07
N LEU A 13 -16.96 -4.91 -17.90
CA LEU A 13 -16.20 -6.17 -17.79
C LEU A 13 -17.03 -7.35 -18.31
N ARG A 14 -18.33 -7.36 -18.03
CA ARG A 14 -19.25 -8.38 -18.56
C ARG A 14 -19.39 -8.30 -20.08
N ALA A 15 -19.44 -7.09 -20.64
CA ALA A 15 -19.51 -6.86 -22.07
C ALA A 15 -18.28 -7.42 -22.82
N LEU A 16 -17.07 -7.30 -22.23
CA LEU A 16 -15.84 -7.84 -22.79
C LEU A 16 -15.78 -9.37 -22.72
N SER A 17 -16.17 -9.97 -21.59
CA SER A 17 -16.17 -11.43 -21.43
C SER A 17 -17.21 -12.16 -22.29
N SER A 18 -18.30 -11.49 -22.67
CA SER A 18 -19.38 -12.10 -23.46
C SER A 18 -19.07 -12.27 -24.96
N GLY A 19 -17.86 -11.96 -25.43
CA GLY A 19 -17.49 -12.11 -26.84
C GLY A 19 -18.25 -11.20 -27.81
N GLY A 20 -18.93 -10.17 -27.29
CA GLY A 20 -19.66 -9.16 -28.08
C GLY A 20 -18.71 -8.09 -28.61
N SER A 21 -18.61 -7.99 -29.93
CA SER A 21 -17.76 -7.07 -30.67
C SER A 21 -17.93 -5.59 -30.25
N VAL A 22 -16.80 -4.95 -29.92
CA VAL A 22 -16.50 -3.51 -30.02
C VAL A 22 -17.61 -2.51 -29.65
N ALA A 23 -17.77 -2.25 -28.36
CA ALA A 23 -18.07 -0.90 -27.91
C ALA A 23 -16.93 -0.47 -27.00
N SER A 24 -16.14 0.48 -27.49
CA SER A 24 -15.06 1.13 -26.74
C SER A 24 -15.50 1.46 -25.31
N PRO A 25 -14.59 1.47 -24.32
CA PRO A 25 -14.95 1.94 -22.98
C PRO A 25 -15.65 3.30 -23.12
N PRO A 26 -16.74 3.56 -22.38
CA PRO A 26 -17.41 4.85 -22.42
C PRO A 26 -16.34 5.93 -22.23
N PRO A 27 -16.38 7.03 -23.01
CA PRO A 27 -15.41 8.10 -22.84
C PRO A 27 -15.43 8.47 -21.36
N SER A 28 -14.31 8.21 -20.69
CA SER A 28 -14.17 8.55 -19.28
C SER A 28 -14.54 10.02 -19.19
N PRO A 29 -15.46 10.42 -18.27
CA PRO A 29 -15.75 11.83 -18.09
C PRO A 29 -14.42 12.52 -17.99
N ALA A 30 -14.16 13.49 -18.88
CA ALA A 30 -12.86 14.12 -19.04
C ALA A 30 -12.48 14.75 -17.71
N MET A 31 -11.84 13.95 -16.85
CA MET A 31 -11.50 14.36 -15.51
C MET A 31 -10.54 15.52 -15.72
N PRO A 32 -10.77 16.66 -15.06
CA PRO A 32 -9.77 17.71 -15.04
C PRO A 32 -8.44 17.06 -14.76
N LYS A 33 -7.41 17.35 -15.57
CA LYS A 33 -6.03 16.93 -15.29
C LYS A 33 -5.65 17.58 -13.97
N TYR A 34 -6.03 16.96 -12.85
CA TYR A 34 -5.76 17.49 -11.53
C TYR A 34 -4.25 17.60 -11.42
N LYS A 35 -3.77 18.82 -11.17
CA LYS A 35 -2.35 19.05 -11.06
C LYS A 35 -1.85 18.14 -9.94
N LEU A 36 -0.97 17.23 -10.33
CA LEU A 36 -0.25 16.44 -9.38
C LEU A 36 0.62 17.41 -8.54
N ALA A 37 0.58 17.34 -7.20
CA ALA A 37 1.62 17.83 -6.31
C ALA A 37 3.00 17.50 -6.89
N ASP A 38 3.88 18.48 -6.85
CA ASP A 38 5.16 18.47 -7.57
C ASP A 38 6.14 17.43 -7.00
N TYR A 39 5.99 17.06 -5.72
CA TYR A 39 6.77 15.99 -5.07
C TYR A 39 5.83 14.88 -4.60
N ARG A 40 5.77 13.78 -5.35
CA ARG A 40 5.12 12.54 -4.93
C ARG A 40 6.05 11.38 -5.17
N TYR A 41 6.13 10.51 -4.18
CA TYR A 41 6.92 9.29 -4.23
C TYR A 41 6.01 8.13 -3.83
N GLY A 42 5.84 7.18 -4.74
CA GLY A 42 5.20 5.90 -4.45
C GLY A 42 6.04 5.06 -3.48
N ARG A 43 5.48 3.93 -3.03
CA ARG A 43 6.18 3.01 -2.10
C ARG A 43 7.56 2.61 -2.61
N GLU A 44 7.62 2.09 -3.83
CA GLU A 44 8.90 1.61 -4.41
C GLU A 44 9.88 2.75 -4.65
N GLU A 45 9.40 3.95 -5.00
CA GLU A 45 10.24 5.14 -5.17
C GLU A 45 10.84 5.57 -3.83
N MET A 46 10.05 5.56 -2.74
CA MET A 46 10.56 5.85 -1.40
C MET A 46 11.59 4.83 -0.92
N LEU A 47 11.39 3.55 -1.22
CA LEU A 47 12.34 2.49 -0.86
C LEU A 47 13.64 2.60 -1.68
N ALA A 48 13.55 2.98 -2.95
CA ALA A 48 14.71 3.20 -3.81
C ALA A 48 15.58 4.37 -3.35
N LEU A 49 15.01 5.34 -2.61
CA LEU A 49 15.74 6.48 -2.03
C LEU A 49 16.44 6.15 -0.70
N TYR A 50 16.25 4.95 -0.14
CA TYR A 50 16.86 4.56 1.13
C TYR A 50 18.37 4.37 0.99
N VAL A 51 19.13 4.96 1.92
CA VAL A 51 20.59 4.83 2.04
C VAL A 51 20.91 4.28 3.42
N LYS A 52 21.60 3.13 3.47
CA LYS A 52 21.85 2.36 4.69
C LYS A 52 22.81 3.07 5.64
N GLU A 53 23.82 3.77 5.11
CA GLU A 53 24.85 4.45 5.90
C GLU A 53 24.45 5.88 6.29
N ASN A 54 23.20 6.08 6.73
CA ASN A 54 22.75 7.38 7.22
C ASN A 54 23.24 7.62 8.65
N LYS A 55 23.86 8.78 8.87
CA LYS A 55 24.26 9.22 10.21
C LYS A 55 23.01 9.54 11.02
N VAL A 56 23.06 9.25 12.32
CA VAL A 56 22.01 9.64 13.26
C VAL A 56 21.90 11.17 13.27
N PRO A 57 20.72 11.75 12.99
CA PRO A 57 20.49 13.19 13.11
C PRO A 57 20.81 13.68 14.53
N ASP A 58 21.44 14.86 14.65
CA ASP A 58 21.85 15.41 15.95
C ASP A 58 20.66 15.59 16.92
N GLU A 59 19.47 15.86 16.37
CA GLU A 59 18.21 16.00 17.12
C GLU A 59 17.82 14.71 17.88
N LEU A 60 18.17 13.54 17.34
CA LEU A 60 17.88 12.24 17.97
C LEU A 60 18.95 11.80 18.98
N GLN A 61 20.07 12.52 19.07
CA GLN A 61 21.13 12.23 20.05
C GLN A 61 20.80 12.79 21.45
N ASP A 62 19.70 13.54 21.59
CA ASP A 62 19.24 13.99 22.90
C ASP A 62 18.89 12.79 23.80
N LYS A 63 19.22 12.92 25.09
CA LYS A 63 18.90 11.92 26.12
C LYS A 63 17.39 11.68 26.25
N GLU A 64 16.58 12.66 25.88
CA GLU A 64 15.11 12.51 25.83
C GLU A 64 14.68 11.39 24.87
N PHE A 65 15.43 11.17 23.79
CA PHE A 65 15.14 10.14 22.79
C PHE A 65 15.94 8.85 22.98
N ALA A 66 16.78 8.75 24.01
CA ALA A 66 17.64 7.59 24.24
C ALA A 66 16.87 6.24 24.29
N ALA A 67 15.62 6.26 24.74
CA ALA A 67 14.78 5.05 24.80
C ALA A 67 14.25 4.58 23.43
N VAL A 68 14.21 5.47 22.44
CA VAL A 68 13.73 5.18 21.07
C VAL A 68 14.84 5.23 20.04
N LEU A 69 16.02 5.73 20.42
CA LEU A 69 17.20 5.77 19.58
C LEU A 69 17.68 4.35 19.30
N GLN A 70 17.72 4.02 18.01
CA GLN A 70 18.35 2.82 17.52
C GLN A 70 19.76 3.17 17.03
N GLU A 71 20.79 2.61 17.67
CA GLU A 71 22.19 2.92 17.36
C GLU A 71 22.60 2.45 15.95
N GLU A 72 22.15 1.26 15.55
CA GLU A 72 22.42 0.69 14.24
C GLU A 72 21.23 0.94 13.28
N PRO A 73 21.42 1.63 12.14
CA PRO A 73 20.33 1.91 11.22
C PRO A 73 19.71 0.62 10.68
N LEU A 74 18.42 0.43 10.96
CA LEU A 74 17.63 -0.70 10.44
C LEU A 74 17.15 -0.39 9.02
N GLN A 75 17.08 -1.42 8.19
CA GLN A 75 16.48 -1.30 6.85
C GLN A 75 14.96 -1.21 6.94
N PRO A 76 14.29 -0.64 5.93
CA PRO A 76 12.83 -0.66 5.87
C PRO A 76 12.29 -2.09 5.93
N LEU A 77 11.36 -2.37 6.84
CA LEU A 77 10.71 -3.69 7.00
C LEU A 77 10.07 -4.20 5.69
N ALA A 78 9.74 -3.29 4.78
CA ALA A 78 9.27 -3.59 3.44
C ALA A 78 10.25 -4.43 2.58
N LEU A 79 11.54 -4.39 2.90
CA LEU A 79 12.60 -5.16 2.25
C LEU A 79 12.88 -6.48 2.97
N GLU A 80 12.36 -6.64 4.19
CA GLU A 80 12.52 -7.86 4.96
C GLU A 80 11.49 -8.89 4.51
N PRO A 81 11.89 -10.15 4.31
CA PRO A 81 10.94 -11.22 4.06
C PRO A 81 10.06 -11.39 5.30
N LEU A 82 8.77 -11.69 5.09
CA LEU A 82 7.87 -12.01 6.19
C LEU A 82 8.42 -13.22 6.96
N THR A 83 8.59 -13.06 8.27
CA THR A 83 8.96 -14.17 9.16
C THR A 83 7.71 -14.98 9.49
N GLU A 84 7.90 -16.25 9.87
CA GLU A 84 6.81 -17.19 10.19
C GLU A 84 5.96 -16.76 11.40
N GLU A 85 6.42 -15.78 12.20
CA GLU A 85 5.69 -15.19 13.35
C GLU A 85 4.77 -14.00 12.99
N GLU A 86 4.74 -13.57 11.72
CA GLU A 86 3.84 -12.49 11.27
C GLU A 86 2.52 -12.92 10.57
N PRO A 87 1.89 -14.10 10.83
CA PRO A 87 0.64 -14.48 10.15
C PRO A 87 -0.62 -13.80 10.72
N GLY A 88 -0.50 -13.05 11.82
CA GLY A 88 -1.63 -12.35 12.45
C GLY A 88 -1.99 -10.99 11.85
N ARG A 89 -1.09 -10.37 11.07
CA ARG A 89 -1.22 -8.95 10.65
C ARG A 89 -2.05 -8.73 9.38
N GLN A 90 -2.27 -9.78 8.58
CA GLN A 90 -3.15 -9.73 7.41
C GLN A 90 -4.65 -9.73 7.78
N ARG A 91 -4.97 -10.16 9.01
CA ARG A 91 -6.27 -9.98 9.62
C ARG A 91 -6.25 -8.59 10.24
N GLY A 92 -7.06 -7.66 9.71
CA GLY A 92 -6.97 -6.22 9.95
C GLY A 92 -6.82 -5.78 11.43
N PRO A 93 -6.43 -4.52 11.69
CA PRO A 93 -6.08 -4.04 13.02
C PRO A 93 -7.32 -3.93 13.91
N HIS A 94 -7.81 -5.05 14.41
CA HIS A 94 -8.70 -5.10 15.55
C HIS A 94 -7.80 -5.14 16.79
N GLN A 95 -7.26 -3.98 17.19
CA GLN A 95 -6.86 -3.81 18.58
C GLN A 95 -8.15 -3.92 19.41
N ALA A 96 -8.40 -5.12 19.93
CA ALA A 96 -9.48 -5.34 20.88
C ALA A 96 -9.05 -4.76 22.23
N VAL A 97 -9.39 -3.50 22.48
CA VAL A 97 -9.54 -3.00 23.85
C VAL A 97 -10.96 -2.49 24.04
N PRO A 98 -11.89 -3.35 24.50
CA PRO A 98 -13.05 -2.89 25.22
C PRO A 98 -12.85 -3.23 26.70
N THR A 99 -12.10 -2.39 27.43
CA THR A 99 -12.26 -2.34 28.89
C THR A 99 -13.57 -1.61 29.15
N ARG A 100 -14.69 -2.35 29.12
CA ARG A 100 -15.97 -1.83 29.60
C ARG A 100 -15.91 -1.79 31.13
N LEU A 101 -16.04 -0.60 31.72
CA LEU A 101 -16.51 -0.42 33.09
C LEU A 101 -18.05 -0.49 33.11
#